data_AF-A0A518V1W7-F1
#
_entry.id   AF-A0A518V1W7-F1
#
_cell.length_a   1.000
_cell.length_b   1.000
_cell.length_c   1.000
_cell.angle_alpha   90.00
_cell.angle_beta   90.00
_cell.angle_gamma   90.00
#
_symmetry.space_group_name_H-M   'P 1'
#
loop_
_entity.id
_entity.type
_entity.pdbx_description
1 polymer ?
#
loop_
_entity_poly.entity_id
_entity_poly.type
_entity_poly.pdbx_seq_one_letter_code
_entity_poly.pdbx_strand_id
1 'polypeptide(L)'
;MITGKDDRSLLVLEDLQDGVSVSAAAAKHALSLDQVKRLSRYRSILQAAKEHLSQSALDAVKAQGLKVLYIADLFKKCDWLGLEEILATCDQNTTRDDLKRLVQALAEKRERVQAFQDEAERSIARLEEQSKQLAAKEDECQRLKSQIEASLSEFDRYGPDIKAFIIEHVGIIAEQYCLKKRVDSLWFQDLKKKKLAIYDDSQYLYLIPDLDQFIEAYRHRLKHRGNVLWDEDREYERWEKKMDSGFTTYYEFPNSPYYKNGQALITESLTTQLKKMEQQLQEIRKEQEKIKRTISKKKKSSVKSFMEAVEARNTLSASDLRTHGELQQKAMRWLFDQGFIVISELVLENGRRVDVIGYNKESRIVIIEVKASRSDLLGDEKWISYLDACDEFYFCTLPYLADWSYEKQELKGKTDAGLLLPAKRGESLEIAITSCAFAWATPSILNT
;
A
#
# COMPACT_ATOMS: atom_id res chain seq x y z
N MET A 1 -39.25 -37.92 -15.28
CA MET A 1 -38.69 -36.62 -15.71
C MET A 1 -37.20 -36.84 -15.96
N ILE A 2 -36.64 -36.38 -17.08
CA ILE A 2 -35.21 -36.56 -17.39
C ILE A 2 -34.40 -35.51 -16.62
N THR A 3 -33.46 -35.97 -15.80
CA THR A 3 -32.65 -35.16 -14.88
C THR A 3 -31.16 -35.23 -15.18
N GLY A 4 -30.72 -36.19 -16.01
CA GLY A 4 -29.30 -36.44 -16.27
C GLY A 4 -28.62 -37.31 -15.22
N LYS A 5 -29.37 -37.76 -14.20
CA LYS A 5 -28.89 -38.66 -13.13
C LYS A 5 -29.79 -39.86 -12.89
N ASP A 6 -31.05 -39.80 -13.35
CA ASP A 6 -31.95 -40.93 -13.32
C ASP A 6 -31.49 -42.05 -14.26
N ASP A 7 -31.83 -43.30 -13.94
CA ASP A 7 -31.39 -44.50 -14.66
C ASP A 7 -31.64 -44.41 -16.17
N ARG A 8 -32.79 -43.85 -16.57
CA ARG A 8 -33.13 -43.66 -17.99
C ARG A 8 -32.22 -42.64 -18.67
N SER A 9 -31.81 -41.59 -17.98
CA SER A 9 -30.81 -40.64 -18.48
C SER A 9 -29.43 -41.28 -18.61
N LEU A 10 -29.02 -42.13 -17.67
CA LEU A 10 -27.73 -42.82 -17.69
C LEU A 10 -27.63 -43.78 -18.89
N LEU A 11 -28.67 -44.58 -19.13
CA LEU A 11 -28.73 -45.47 -20.30
C LEU A 11 -28.65 -44.72 -21.64
N VAL A 12 -29.26 -43.53 -21.72
CA VAL A 12 -29.17 -42.68 -22.92
C VAL A 12 -27.76 -42.10 -23.07
N LEU A 13 -27.09 -41.72 -21.97
CA LEU A 13 -25.72 -41.19 -22.00
C LEU A 13 -24.72 -42.25 -22.46
N GLU A 14 -24.88 -43.50 -22.04
CA GLU A 14 -24.10 -44.66 -22.50
C GLU A 14 -24.29 -44.90 -24.01
N ASP A 15 -25.55 -44.97 -24.48
CA ASP A 15 -25.83 -45.14 -25.91
C ASP A 15 -25.21 -44.02 -26.75
N LEU A 16 -25.30 -42.77 -26.28
CA LEU A 16 -24.66 -41.65 -26.95
C LEU A 16 -23.13 -41.85 -26.94
N GLN A 17 -22.55 -42.29 -25.82
CA GLN A 17 -21.12 -42.59 -25.69
C GLN A 17 -20.64 -43.62 -26.70
N ASP A 18 -21.45 -44.64 -26.95
CA ASP A 18 -21.21 -45.72 -27.92
C ASP A 18 -21.48 -45.30 -29.38
N GLY A 19 -21.81 -44.03 -29.63
CA GLY A 19 -21.95 -43.46 -30.97
C GLY A 19 -23.37 -43.56 -31.55
N VAL A 20 -24.38 -43.94 -30.76
CA VAL A 20 -25.78 -43.93 -31.20
C VAL A 20 -26.21 -42.49 -31.50
N SER A 21 -26.88 -42.29 -32.64
CA SER A 21 -27.35 -40.96 -33.02
C SER A 21 -28.47 -40.46 -32.10
N VAL A 22 -28.59 -39.14 -31.95
CA VAL A 22 -29.59 -38.51 -31.07
C VAL A 22 -31.03 -38.92 -31.44
N SER A 23 -31.33 -39.11 -32.72
CA SER A 23 -32.64 -39.58 -33.19
C SER A 23 -32.88 -41.05 -32.89
N ALA A 24 -31.87 -41.90 -33.05
CA ALA A 24 -31.96 -43.33 -32.72
C ALA A 24 -32.10 -43.56 -31.21
N ALA A 25 -31.36 -42.82 -30.39
CA ALA A 25 -31.49 -42.88 -28.93
C ALA A 25 -32.86 -42.38 -28.44
N ALA A 26 -33.44 -41.35 -29.08
CA ALA A 26 -34.79 -40.87 -28.78
C ALA A 26 -35.87 -41.94 -29.05
N ALA A 27 -35.76 -42.63 -30.18
CA ALA A 27 -36.67 -43.73 -30.53
C ALA A 27 -36.50 -44.93 -29.59
N LYS A 28 -35.25 -45.36 -29.34
CA LYS A 28 -34.91 -46.53 -28.49
C LYS A 28 -35.41 -46.36 -27.05
N HIS A 29 -35.28 -45.16 -26.49
CA HIS A 29 -35.67 -44.90 -25.10
C HIS A 29 -37.04 -44.27 -24.96
N ALA A 30 -37.84 -44.15 -26.03
CA ALA A 30 -39.15 -43.49 -26.03
C ALA A 30 -39.14 -42.09 -25.38
N LEU A 31 -38.16 -41.26 -25.74
CA LEU A 31 -37.99 -39.88 -25.24
C LEU A 31 -38.18 -38.86 -26.37
N SER A 32 -38.46 -37.61 -26.01
CA SER A 32 -38.52 -36.54 -27.02
C SER A 32 -37.13 -36.21 -27.55
N LEU A 33 -37.07 -35.75 -28.81
CA LEU A 33 -35.81 -35.34 -29.43
C LEU A 33 -35.10 -34.25 -28.62
N ASP A 34 -35.85 -33.32 -28.00
CA ASP A 34 -35.28 -32.27 -27.14
C ASP A 34 -34.64 -32.84 -25.87
N GLN A 35 -35.29 -33.83 -25.22
CA GLN A 35 -34.74 -34.48 -24.03
C GLN A 35 -33.39 -35.13 -24.33
N VAL A 36 -33.26 -35.84 -25.46
CA VAL A 36 -32.00 -36.48 -25.86
C VAL A 36 -30.96 -35.44 -26.30
N LYS A 37 -31.35 -34.36 -26.99
CA LYS A 37 -30.43 -33.23 -27.31
C LYS A 37 -29.86 -32.56 -26.04
N ARG A 38 -30.64 -32.46 -24.97
CA ARG A 38 -30.17 -31.95 -23.67
C ARG A 38 -29.17 -32.90 -23.02
N LEU A 39 -29.42 -34.21 -23.05
CA LEU A 39 -28.49 -35.23 -22.56
C LEU A 39 -27.20 -35.27 -23.39
N SER A 40 -27.28 -35.12 -24.71
CA SER A 40 -26.10 -35.00 -25.57
C SER A 40 -25.24 -33.79 -25.22
N ARG A 41 -25.83 -32.61 -24.98
CA ARG A 41 -25.09 -31.43 -24.49
C ARG A 41 -24.47 -31.66 -23.12
N TYR A 42 -25.20 -32.31 -22.22
CA TYR A 42 -24.71 -32.66 -20.89
C TYR A 42 -23.53 -33.64 -20.95
N ARG A 43 -23.54 -34.62 -21.85
CA ARG A 43 -22.40 -35.50 -22.12
C ARG A 43 -21.15 -34.70 -22.52
N SER A 44 -21.28 -33.74 -23.43
CA SER A 44 -20.16 -32.90 -23.83
C SER A 44 -19.59 -32.09 -22.65
N ILE A 45 -20.46 -31.60 -21.76
CA ILE A 45 -20.05 -30.93 -20.52
C ILE A 45 -19.32 -31.90 -19.59
N LEU A 46 -19.82 -33.13 -19.40
CA LEU A 46 -19.17 -34.14 -18.58
C LEU A 46 -17.77 -34.50 -19.10
N GLN A 47 -17.61 -34.58 -20.41
CA GLN A 47 -16.30 -34.81 -21.03
C GLN A 47 -15.34 -33.66 -20.77
N ALA A 48 -15.76 -32.42 -21.05
CA ALA A 48 -14.94 -31.23 -20.80
C ALA A 48 -14.60 -31.06 -19.30
N ALA A 49 -15.57 -31.33 -18.41
CA ALA A 49 -15.36 -31.32 -16.97
C ALA A 49 -14.32 -32.35 -16.53
N LYS A 50 -14.35 -33.56 -17.10
CA LYS A 50 -13.38 -34.61 -16.79
C LYS A 50 -11.95 -34.24 -17.24
N GLU A 51 -11.83 -33.49 -18.32
CA GLU A 51 -10.52 -33.09 -18.87
C GLU A 51 -9.91 -31.87 -18.15
N HIS A 52 -10.73 -30.94 -17.67
CA HIS A 52 -10.25 -29.62 -17.22
C HIS A 52 -10.58 -29.24 -15.78
N LEU A 53 -11.51 -29.92 -15.11
CA LEU A 53 -11.93 -29.60 -13.75
C LEU A 53 -11.34 -30.59 -12.72
N SER A 54 -11.26 -30.12 -11.48
CA SER A 54 -10.93 -30.91 -10.30
C SER A 54 -11.96 -32.03 -10.09
N GLN A 55 -11.54 -33.09 -9.39
CA GLN A 55 -12.43 -34.21 -9.10
C GLN A 55 -13.68 -33.76 -8.32
N SER A 56 -13.53 -32.83 -7.37
CA SER A 56 -14.65 -32.25 -6.61
C SER A 56 -15.63 -31.50 -7.52
N ALA A 57 -15.13 -30.67 -8.45
CA ALA A 57 -15.98 -29.96 -9.38
C ALA A 57 -16.65 -30.89 -10.40
N LEU A 58 -15.97 -31.93 -10.87
CA LEU A 58 -16.56 -32.97 -11.71
C LEU A 58 -17.71 -33.69 -11.00
N ASP A 59 -17.54 -34.01 -9.72
CA ASP A 59 -18.57 -34.67 -8.93
C ASP A 59 -19.74 -33.71 -8.63
N ALA A 60 -19.48 -32.42 -8.45
CA ALA A 60 -20.52 -31.40 -8.43
C ALA A 60 -21.30 -31.32 -9.76
N VAL A 61 -20.63 -31.38 -10.91
CA VAL A 61 -21.29 -31.42 -12.24
C VAL A 61 -22.24 -32.61 -12.34
N LYS A 62 -21.78 -33.81 -11.96
CA LYS A 62 -22.62 -35.02 -11.90
C LYS A 62 -23.78 -34.85 -10.93
N ALA A 63 -23.51 -34.32 -9.74
CA ALA A 63 -24.48 -34.05 -8.69
C ALA A 63 -25.45 -32.91 -9.03
N GLN A 64 -25.22 -32.12 -10.08
CA GLN A 64 -26.18 -31.15 -10.62
C GLN A 64 -27.00 -31.71 -11.80
N GLY A 65 -26.45 -32.61 -12.60
CA GLY A 65 -27.17 -33.22 -13.73
C GLY A 65 -27.49 -32.18 -14.80
N LEU A 66 -28.66 -32.26 -15.43
CA LEU A 66 -29.06 -31.31 -16.48
C LEU A 66 -29.15 -29.84 -16.03
N LYS A 67 -29.10 -29.55 -14.72
CA LYS A 67 -29.00 -28.17 -14.20
C LYS A 67 -27.72 -27.47 -14.67
N VAL A 68 -26.62 -28.18 -14.93
CA VAL A 68 -25.37 -27.56 -15.40
C VAL A 68 -25.51 -26.92 -16.79
N LEU A 69 -26.56 -27.25 -17.54
CA LEU A 69 -26.83 -26.59 -18.82
C LEU A 69 -27.03 -25.07 -18.66
N TYR A 70 -27.42 -24.59 -17.48
CA TYR A 70 -27.57 -23.16 -17.19
C TYR A 70 -26.22 -22.44 -17.02
N ILE A 71 -25.12 -23.18 -16.84
CA ILE A 71 -23.74 -22.66 -16.80
C ILE A 71 -22.91 -23.12 -18.01
N ALA A 72 -23.55 -23.70 -19.03
CA ALA A 72 -22.88 -24.22 -20.23
C ALA A 72 -22.10 -23.16 -21.01
N ASP A 73 -22.48 -21.89 -20.91
CA ASP A 73 -21.76 -20.79 -21.57
C ASP A 73 -20.33 -20.64 -21.04
N LEU A 74 -20.11 -20.93 -19.74
CA LEU A 74 -18.78 -20.91 -19.13
C LEU A 74 -17.90 -22.06 -19.65
N PHE A 75 -18.48 -23.24 -19.87
CA PHE A 75 -17.79 -24.36 -20.54
C PHE A 75 -17.39 -23.99 -21.97
N LYS A 76 -18.29 -23.32 -22.72
CA LYS A 76 -18.02 -22.87 -24.09
C LYS A 76 -16.92 -21.82 -24.16
N LYS A 77 -16.85 -20.94 -23.16
CA LYS A 77 -15.81 -19.90 -23.03
C LYS A 77 -14.50 -20.44 -22.43
N CYS A 78 -14.44 -21.74 -22.10
CA CYS A 78 -13.31 -22.36 -21.42
C CYS A 78 -12.95 -21.66 -20.08
N ASP A 79 -13.96 -21.14 -19.38
CA ASP A 79 -13.77 -20.44 -18.11
C ASP A 79 -13.72 -21.43 -16.95
N TRP A 80 -12.68 -22.27 -16.95
CA TRP A 80 -12.51 -23.36 -15.98
C TRP A 80 -12.43 -22.84 -14.55
N LEU A 81 -11.78 -21.70 -14.34
CA LEU A 81 -11.65 -21.09 -13.00
C LEU A 81 -13.00 -20.55 -12.49
N GLY A 82 -13.80 -19.94 -13.36
CA GLY A 82 -15.17 -19.54 -13.00
C GLY A 82 -16.08 -20.73 -12.72
N LEU A 83 -15.89 -21.84 -13.45
CA LEU A 83 -16.60 -23.08 -13.24
C LEU A 83 -16.27 -23.74 -11.90
N GLU A 84 -14.99 -23.85 -11.55
CA GLU A 84 -14.56 -24.32 -10.22
C GLU A 84 -15.21 -23.50 -9.10
N GLU A 85 -15.19 -22.17 -9.22
CA GLU A 85 -15.74 -21.26 -8.21
C GLU A 85 -17.26 -21.44 -8.03
N ILE A 86 -18.00 -21.57 -9.13
CA ILE A 86 -19.45 -21.79 -9.07
C ILE A 86 -19.75 -23.19 -8.53
N LEU A 87 -19.09 -24.22 -9.05
CA LEU A 87 -19.37 -25.62 -8.72
C LEU A 87 -18.99 -25.95 -7.27
N ALA A 88 -17.96 -25.31 -6.71
CA ALA A 88 -17.61 -25.43 -5.30
C ALA A 88 -18.76 -25.02 -4.37
N THR A 89 -19.64 -24.10 -4.81
CA THR A 89 -20.79 -23.60 -4.02
C THR A 89 -22.09 -24.37 -4.24
N CYS A 90 -22.09 -25.33 -5.15
CA CYS A 90 -23.27 -26.09 -5.52
C CYS A 90 -23.44 -27.32 -4.63
N ASP A 91 -24.63 -27.49 -4.07
CA ASP A 91 -25.06 -28.67 -3.32
C ASP A 91 -26.24 -29.38 -4.02
N GLN A 92 -26.73 -30.46 -3.42
CA GLN A 92 -27.88 -31.20 -3.95
C GLN A 92 -29.16 -30.34 -4.09
N ASN A 93 -29.33 -29.32 -3.24
CA ASN A 93 -30.50 -28.44 -3.21
C ASN A 93 -30.41 -27.25 -4.18
N THR A 94 -29.24 -27.02 -4.77
CA THR A 94 -28.99 -25.88 -5.66
C THR A 94 -29.98 -25.89 -6.82
N THR A 95 -30.72 -24.80 -7.00
CA THR A 95 -31.73 -24.69 -8.06
C THR A 95 -31.13 -24.14 -9.34
N ARG A 96 -31.90 -24.19 -10.44
CA ARG A 96 -31.51 -23.57 -11.72
C ARG A 96 -31.31 -22.06 -11.60
N ASP A 97 -32.07 -21.40 -10.73
CA ASP A 97 -32.07 -19.94 -10.61
C ASP A 97 -30.92 -19.50 -9.70
N ASP A 98 -30.51 -20.35 -8.74
CA ASP A 98 -29.27 -20.15 -7.97
C ASP A 98 -28.04 -20.20 -8.87
N LEU A 99 -27.96 -21.17 -9.80
CA LEU A 99 -26.86 -21.23 -10.77
C LEU A 99 -26.73 -19.95 -11.62
N LYS A 100 -27.84 -19.36 -12.04
CA LYS A 100 -27.81 -18.07 -12.78
C LYS A 100 -27.31 -16.93 -11.91
N ARG A 101 -27.75 -16.87 -10.65
CA ARG A 101 -27.29 -15.85 -9.68
C ARG A 101 -25.80 -16.00 -9.41
N LEU A 102 -25.28 -17.22 -9.32
CA LEU A 102 -23.85 -17.49 -9.13
C LEU A 102 -23.02 -17.02 -10.34
N VAL A 103 -23.50 -17.21 -11.56
CA VAL A 103 -22.85 -16.67 -12.78
C VAL A 103 -22.82 -15.15 -12.75
N GLN A 104 -23.93 -14.51 -12.36
CA GLN A 104 -23.99 -13.05 -12.24
C GLN A 104 -23.04 -12.52 -11.15
N ALA A 105 -23.06 -13.14 -9.97
CA ALA A 105 -22.19 -12.78 -8.86
C ALA A 105 -20.70 -12.93 -9.21
N LEU A 106 -20.34 -13.95 -9.99
CA LEU A 106 -18.99 -14.14 -10.53
C LEU A 106 -18.58 -12.99 -11.45
N ALA A 107 -19.48 -12.54 -12.32
CA ALA A 107 -19.22 -11.40 -13.22
C ALA A 107 -19.03 -10.09 -12.44
N GLU A 108 -19.93 -9.78 -11.50
CA GLU A 108 -19.83 -8.60 -10.64
C GLU A 108 -18.59 -8.62 -9.75
N LYS A 109 -18.18 -9.79 -9.26
CA LYS A 109 -16.92 -9.98 -8.53
C LYS A 109 -15.72 -9.62 -9.41
N ARG A 110 -15.67 -10.13 -10.65
CA ARG A 110 -14.57 -9.84 -11.59
C ARG A 110 -14.48 -8.37 -11.95
N GLU A 111 -15.61 -7.72 -12.18
CA GLU A 111 -15.67 -6.29 -12.48
C GLU A 111 -15.11 -5.45 -11.32
N ARG A 112 -15.48 -5.76 -10.08
CA ARG A 112 -14.93 -5.07 -8.89
C ARG A 112 -13.43 -5.26 -8.75
N VAL A 113 -12.92 -6.48 -8.99
CA VAL A 113 -11.48 -6.76 -8.94
C VAL A 113 -10.74 -5.99 -10.02
N GLN A 114 -11.26 -5.97 -11.25
CA GLN A 114 -10.67 -5.22 -12.35
C GLN A 114 -10.66 -3.72 -12.07
N ALA A 115 -11.78 -3.15 -11.60
CA ALA A 115 -11.87 -1.73 -11.27
C ALA A 115 -10.84 -1.31 -10.22
N PHE A 116 -10.62 -2.15 -9.21
CA PHE A 116 -9.60 -1.92 -8.19
C PHE A 116 -8.17 -1.97 -8.77
N GLN A 117 -7.88 -2.95 -9.63
CA GLN A 117 -6.59 -3.04 -10.33
C GLN A 117 -6.34 -1.79 -11.18
N ASP A 118 -7.32 -1.38 -11.98
CA ASP A 118 -7.23 -0.20 -12.85
C ASP A 118 -7.02 1.09 -12.03
N GLU A 119 -7.64 1.21 -10.86
CA GLU A 119 -7.42 2.35 -9.97
C GLU A 119 -6.01 2.35 -9.37
N ALA A 120 -5.53 1.18 -8.93
CA ALA A 120 -4.18 1.04 -8.39
C ALA A 120 -3.12 1.36 -9.44
N GLU A 121 -3.28 0.87 -10.67
CA GLU A 121 -2.39 1.16 -11.80
C GLU A 121 -2.39 2.65 -12.14
N ARG A 122 -3.58 3.28 -12.26
CA ARG A 122 -3.69 4.73 -12.49
C ARG A 122 -2.99 5.54 -11.39
N SER A 123 -3.14 5.12 -10.12
CA SER A 123 -2.49 5.77 -8.99
C SER A 123 -0.96 5.65 -9.04
N ILE A 124 -0.44 4.47 -9.42
CA ILE A 124 0.99 4.24 -9.60
C ILE A 124 1.53 5.07 -10.77
N ALA A 125 0.85 5.07 -11.92
CA ALA A 125 1.25 5.83 -13.10
C ALA A 125 1.34 7.34 -12.79
N ARG A 126 0.39 7.88 -12.02
CA ARG A 126 0.43 9.28 -11.57
C ARG A 126 1.65 9.57 -10.69
N LEU A 127 1.99 8.66 -9.78
CA LEU A 127 3.17 8.81 -8.91
C LEU A 127 4.49 8.70 -9.70
N GLU A 128 4.54 7.82 -10.70
CA GLU A 128 5.70 7.68 -11.59
C GLU A 128 5.92 8.95 -12.44
N GLU A 129 4.84 9.54 -12.96
CA GLU A 129 4.91 10.83 -13.67
C GLU A 129 5.38 11.97 -12.75
N GLN A 130 4.86 12.05 -11.52
CA GLN A 130 5.36 13.01 -10.52
C GLN A 130 6.85 12.81 -10.21
N SER A 131 7.30 11.56 -10.10
CA SER A 131 8.71 11.24 -9.90
C SER A 131 9.58 11.72 -11.06
N LYS A 132 9.09 11.58 -12.30
CA LYS A 132 9.79 12.05 -13.50
C LYS A 132 9.91 13.57 -13.55
N GLN A 133 8.83 14.28 -13.19
CA GLN A 133 8.84 15.74 -13.10
C GLN A 133 9.81 16.25 -12.02
N LEU A 134 9.86 15.58 -10.87
CA LEU A 134 10.82 15.91 -9.81
C LEU A 134 12.27 15.64 -10.24
N ALA A 135 12.54 14.57 -10.99
CA ALA A 135 13.87 14.31 -11.54
C ALA A 135 14.31 15.42 -12.50
N ALA A 136 13.44 15.87 -13.41
CA ALA A 136 13.75 16.98 -14.31
C ALA A 136 14.04 18.29 -13.55
N LYS A 137 13.28 18.58 -12.48
CA LYS A 137 13.55 19.73 -11.60
C LYS A 137 14.88 19.58 -10.86
N GLU A 138 15.22 18.37 -10.40
CA GLU A 138 16.50 18.12 -9.76
C GLU A 138 17.66 18.41 -10.71
N ASP A 139 17.59 17.92 -11.95
CA ASP A 139 18.61 18.16 -12.98
C ASP A 139 18.78 19.66 -13.28
N GLU A 140 17.67 20.40 -13.38
CA GLU A 140 17.69 21.85 -13.57
C GLU A 140 18.35 22.57 -12.39
N CYS A 141 17.97 22.24 -11.15
CA CYS A 141 18.58 22.78 -9.94
C CYS A 141 20.08 22.44 -9.86
N GLN A 142 20.48 21.22 -10.21
CA GLN A 142 21.90 20.84 -10.23
C GLN A 142 22.69 21.66 -11.26
N ARG A 143 22.13 21.85 -12.46
CA ARG A 143 22.77 22.67 -13.51
C ARG A 143 22.97 24.11 -13.06
N LEU A 144 21.93 24.73 -12.51
CA LEU A 144 22.00 26.10 -11.99
C LEU A 144 23.00 26.21 -10.83
N LYS A 145 23.08 25.20 -9.95
CA LYS A 145 24.04 25.15 -8.84
C LYS A 145 25.46 25.15 -9.37
N SER A 146 25.77 24.27 -10.32
CA SER A 146 27.09 24.19 -10.96
C SER A 146 27.48 25.49 -11.67
N GLN A 147 26.52 26.20 -12.27
CA GLN A 147 26.77 27.52 -12.87
C GLN A 147 27.20 28.55 -11.83
N ILE A 148 26.49 28.61 -10.69
CA ILE A 148 26.85 29.54 -9.61
C ILE A 148 28.21 29.16 -8.99
N GLU A 149 28.47 27.87 -8.76
CA GLU A 149 29.76 27.40 -8.26
C GLU A 149 30.91 27.75 -9.22
N ALA A 150 30.71 27.60 -10.53
CA ALA A 150 31.68 28.00 -11.54
C ALA A 150 31.97 29.50 -11.49
N SER A 151 30.94 30.36 -11.39
CA SER A 151 31.14 31.81 -11.22
C SER A 151 31.89 32.16 -9.93
N LEU A 152 31.68 31.40 -8.86
CA LEU A 152 32.43 31.60 -7.61
C LEU A 152 33.85 31.05 -7.65
N SER A 153 34.15 30.10 -8.53
CA SER A 153 35.48 29.48 -8.65
C SER A 153 36.53 30.44 -9.21
N GLU A 154 36.13 31.45 -9.98
CA GLU A 154 37.02 32.51 -10.46
C GLU A 154 37.74 33.22 -9.29
N PHE A 155 37.07 33.32 -8.14
CA PHE A 155 37.61 33.96 -6.95
C PHE A 155 38.50 33.05 -6.10
N ASP A 156 38.62 31.75 -6.41
CA ASP A 156 39.47 30.82 -5.66
C ASP A 156 40.95 31.21 -5.74
N ARG A 157 41.36 31.87 -6.83
CA ARG A 157 42.73 32.37 -7.03
C ARG A 157 43.19 33.37 -5.96
N TYR A 158 42.27 33.98 -5.22
CA TYR A 158 42.60 34.98 -4.20
C TYR A 158 42.79 34.39 -2.79
N GLY A 159 42.46 33.12 -2.58
CA GLY A 159 42.46 32.48 -1.27
C GLY A 159 41.15 32.70 -0.49
N PRO A 160 40.92 31.92 0.58
CA PRO A 160 39.61 31.79 1.23
C PRO A 160 39.12 33.08 1.88
N ASP A 161 39.98 33.82 2.59
CA ASP A 161 39.59 35.05 3.30
C ASP A 161 39.19 36.18 2.34
N ILE A 162 39.91 36.31 1.24
CA ILE A 162 39.63 37.32 0.23
C ILE A 162 38.39 36.93 -0.58
N LYS A 163 38.23 35.65 -0.91
CA LYS A 163 37.02 35.14 -1.55
C LYS A 163 35.78 35.46 -0.71
N ALA A 164 35.83 35.24 0.60
CA ALA A 164 34.75 35.59 1.52
C ALA A 164 34.45 37.10 1.49
N PHE A 165 35.48 37.94 1.51
CA PHE A 165 35.33 39.39 1.40
C PHE A 165 34.67 39.82 0.07
N ILE A 166 35.14 39.30 -1.07
CA ILE A 166 34.59 39.59 -2.41
C ILE A 166 33.10 39.22 -2.46
N ILE A 167 32.76 38.00 -2.06
CA ILE A 167 31.38 37.50 -2.05
C ILE A 167 30.44 38.40 -1.25
N GLU A 168 30.94 38.96 -0.13
CA GLU A 168 30.13 39.78 0.75
C GLU A 168 30.02 41.24 0.31
N HIS A 169 31.10 41.81 -0.24
CA HIS A 169 31.25 43.26 -0.46
C HIS A 169 31.24 43.69 -1.93
N VAL A 170 31.46 42.76 -2.86
CA VAL A 170 31.53 43.02 -4.31
C VAL A 170 30.33 42.37 -5.00
N GLY A 171 29.68 43.12 -5.89
CA GLY A 171 28.63 42.65 -6.80
C GLY A 171 29.07 42.72 -8.26
N ILE A 172 28.29 42.10 -9.16
CA ILE A 172 28.51 42.14 -10.61
C ILE A 172 27.24 42.71 -11.27
N ILE A 173 27.38 43.78 -12.06
CA ILE A 173 26.30 44.43 -12.80
C ILE A 173 26.81 44.75 -14.21
N ALA A 174 26.08 44.32 -15.24
CA ALA A 174 26.43 44.55 -16.65
C ALA A 174 27.91 44.22 -16.97
N GLU A 175 28.38 43.05 -16.51
CA GLU A 175 29.77 42.56 -16.66
C GLU A 175 30.85 43.40 -15.95
N GLN A 176 30.47 44.31 -15.06
CA GLN A 176 31.39 45.12 -14.26
C GLN A 176 31.26 44.84 -12.77
N TYR A 177 32.40 44.88 -12.06
CA TYR A 177 32.43 44.73 -10.61
C TYR A 177 31.99 46.03 -9.93
N CYS A 178 31.32 45.93 -8.79
CA CYS A 178 30.86 47.09 -8.02
C CYS A 178 30.87 46.83 -6.51
N LEU A 179 30.93 47.89 -5.70
CA LEU A 179 30.80 47.80 -4.25
C LEU A 179 29.34 47.67 -3.86
N LYS A 180 28.98 46.48 -3.37
CA LYS A 180 27.66 46.15 -2.82
C LYS A 180 27.49 46.68 -1.40
N LYS A 181 28.54 46.58 -0.58
CA LYS A 181 28.59 47.09 0.79
C LYS A 181 29.61 48.21 0.91
N ARG A 182 29.37 49.12 1.84
CA ARG A 182 30.32 50.14 2.26
C ARG A 182 31.53 49.48 2.89
N VAL A 183 32.68 50.07 2.60
CA VAL A 183 33.96 49.75 3.23
C VAL A 183 34.34 50.89 4.18
N ASP A 184 35.34 50.68 5.03
CA ASP A 184 35.88 51.69 5.97
C ASP A 184 36.06 53.04 5.26
N SER A 185 35.56 54.14 5.82
CA SER A 185 35.51 55.41 5.09
C SER A 185 36.90 55.98 4.76
N LEU A 186 37.90 55.75 5.61
CA LEU A 186 39.28 56.17 5.33
C LEU A 186 39.89 55.35 4.20
N TRP A 187 39.66 54.04 4.18
CA TRP A 187 40.07 53.19 3.07
C TRP A 187 39.32 53.54 1.78
N PHE A 188 38.02 53.84 1.87
CA PHE A 188 37.23 54.28 0.74
C PHE A 188 37.76 55.54 0.07
N GLN A 189 38.22 56.52 0.85
CA GLN A 189 38.87 57.72 0.31
C GLN A 189 40.20 57.40 -0.40
N ASP A 190 40.97 56.44 0.11
CA ASP A 190 42.18 55.95 -0.56
C ASP A 190 41.85 55.26 -1.89
N LEU A 191 40.82 54.40 -1.92
CA LEU A 191 40.34 53.74 -3.14
C LEU A 191 39.88 54.77 -4.18
N LYS A 192 39.16 55.83 -3.77
CA LYS A 192 38.76 56.93 -4.66
C LYS A 192 39.97 57.65 -5.26
N LYS A 193 40.96 58.00 -4.44
CA LYS A 193 42.20 58.67 -4.90
C LYS A 193 42.95 57.82 -5.92
N LYS A 194 42.96 56.50 -5.72
CA LYS A 194 43.58 55.52 -6.62
C LYS A 194 42.71 55.14 -7.83
N LYS A 195 41.50 55.72 -7.96
CA LYS A 195 40.52 55.39 -9.00
C LYS A 195 40.09 53.91 -9.02
N LEU A 196 40.13 53.24 -7.86
CA LEU A 196 39.70 51.85 -7.67
C LEU A 196 38.22 51.75 -7.23
N ALA A 197 37.58 52.88 -6.94
CA ALA A 197 36.15 52.99 -6.71
C ALA A 197 35.62 54.24 -7.42
N ILE A 198 34.91 54.05 -8.54
CA ILE A 198 34.41 55.13 -9.41
C ILE A 198 32.90 55.20 -9.26
N TYR A 199 32.36 56.37 -8.97
CA TYR A 199 30.91 56.54 -8.85
C TYR A 199 30.26 56.50 -10.23
N ASP A 200 29.20 55.72 -10.37
CA ASP A 200 28.36 55.66 -11.56
C ASP A 200 27.00 56.30 -11.27
N ASP A 201 26.70 57.39 -11.97
CA ASP A 201 25.47 58.17 -11.79
C ASP A 201 24.22 57.43 -12.27
N SER A 202 24.36 56.45 -13.17
CA SER A 202 23.23 55.69 -13.74
C SER A 202 22.76 54.59 -12.79
N GLN A 203 23.70 53.90 -12.13
CA GLN A 203 23.45 52.79 -11.21
C GLN A 203 23.41 53.25 -9.74
N TYR A 204 23.84 54.48 -9.44
CA TYR A 204 24.00 55.01 -8.08
C TYR A 204 24.87 54.11 -7.18
N LEU A 205 25.94 53.55 -7.77
CA LEU A 205 26.87 52.62 -7.13
C LEU A 205 28.32 52.99 -7.45
N TYR A 206 29.26 52.35 -6.76
CA TYR A 206 30.69 52.50 -7.03
C TYR A 206 31.20 51.30 -7.82
N LEU A 207 31.61 51.51 -9.06
CA LEU A 207 32.24 50.52 -9.93
C LEU A 207 33.70 50.28 -9.51
N ILE A 208 34.12 49.03 -9.65
CA ILE A 208 35.48 48.54 -9.42
C ILE A 208 36.04 48.18 -10.81
N PRO A 209 36.81 49.08 -11.45
CA PRO A 209 37.26 48.87 -12.83
C PRO A 209 38.30 47.76 -12.96
N ASP A 210 39.06 47.49 -11.90
CA ASP A 210 40.08 46.45 -11.85
C ASP A 210 40.00 45.74 -10.49
N LEU A 211 39.46 44.50 -10.52
CA LEU A 211 39.29 43.70 -9.32
C LEU A 211 40.65 43.30 -8.71
N ASP A 212 41.65 43.00 -9.53
CA ASP A 212 42.97 42.56 -9.07
C ASP A 212 43.68 43.68 -8.30
N GLN A 213 43.65 44.91 -8.81
CA GLN A 213 44.21 46.07 -8.09
C GLN A 213 43.42 46.44 -6.83
N PHE A 214 42.10 46.29 -6.86
CA PHE A 214 41.25 46.48 -5.69
C PHE A 214 41.62 45.48 -4.57
N ILE A 215 41.84 44.21 -4.92
CA ILE A 215 42.28 43.19 -3.97
C ILE A 215 43.69 43.46 -3.45
N GLU A 216 44.60 43.96 -4.28
CA GLU A 216 45.94 44.33 -3.80
C GLU A 216 45.88 45.51 -2.82
N ALA A 217 45.00 46.50 -3.05
CA ALA A 217 44.76 47.58 -2.11
C ALA A 217 44.17 47.08 -0.78
N TYR A 218 43.28 46.09 -0.84
CA TYR A 218 42.74 45.41 0.35
C TYR A 218 43.85 44.70 1.15
N ARG A 219 44.70 43.90 0.48
CA ARG A 219 45.85 43.21 1.09
C ARG A 219 46.81 44.19 1.75
N HIS A 220 47.16 45.26 1.04
CA HIS A 220 48.03 46.32 1.55
C HIS A 220 47.44 46.96 2.81
N ARG A 221 46.15 47.29 2.81
CA ARG A 221 45.46 47.88 3.96
C ARG A 221 45.51 46.96 5.19
N LEU A 222 45.22 45.67 5.01
CA LEU A 222 45.30 44.68 6.08
C LEU A 222 46.72 44.52 6.64
N LYS A 223 47.74 44.46 5.77
CA LYS A 223 49.16 44.36 6.16
C LYS A 223 49.59 45.51 7.08
N HIS A 224 49.03 46.70 6.86
CA HIS A 224 49.29 47.89 7.67
C HIS A 224 48.30 48.08 8.83
N ARG A 225 47.57 47.02 9.24
CA ARG A 225 46.57 47.04 10.32
C ARG A 225 45.48 48.11 10.13
N GLY A 226 45.22 48.50 8.89
CA GLY A 226 44.15 49.43 8.56
C GLY A 226 42.81 48.72 8.55
N ASN A 227 41.76 49.43 8.98
CA ASN A 227 40.40 48.95 8.88
C ASN A 227 39.95 48.89 7.42
N VAL A 228 39.16 47.87 7.09
CA VAL A 228 38.60 47.62 5.74
C VAL A 228 37.08 47.54 5.75
N LEU A 229 36.48 47.06 6.83
CA LEU A 229 35.02 46.97 6.99
C LEU A 229 34.46 48.29 7.50
N TRP A 230 33.29 48.67 6.96
CA TRP A 230 32.49 49.75 7.52
C TRP A 230 31.91 49.31 8.87
N ASP A 231 31.99 50.18 9.86
CA ASP A 231 31.60 49.91 11.25
C ASP A 231 30.89 51.15 11.79
N GLU A 232 29.64 50.98 12.26
CA GLU A 232 28.76 52.10 12.58
C GLU A 232 29.34 53.01 13.66
N ASP A 233 29.78 52.43 14.77
CA ASP A 233 30.33 53.15 15.92
C ASP A 233 31.57 53.96 15.53
N ARG A 234 32.51 53.32 14.82
CA ARG A 234 33.75 53.99 14.37
C ARG A 234 33.48 55.13 13.39
N GLU A 235 32.51 54.95 12.50
CA GLU A 235 32.15 55.97 11.53
C GLU A 235 31.41 57.13 12.19
N TYR A 236 30.61 56.84 13.23
CA TYR A 236 29.95 57.85 14.05
C TYR A 236 30.97 58.71 14.81
N GLU A 237 31.96 58.09 15.46
CA GLU A 237 33.04 58.82 16.14
C GLU A 237 33.82 59.75 15.18
N ARG A 238 34.05 59.30 13.95
CA ARG A 238 34.74 60.12 12.91
C ARG A 238 33.87 61.29 12.48
N TRP A 239 32.56 61.08 12.40
CA TRP A 239 31.59 62.11 12.04
C TRP A 239 31.46 63.16 13.14
N GLU A 240 31.32 62.74 14.39
CA GLU A 240 31.24 63.61 15.57
C GLU A 240 32.47 64.52 15.68
N LYS A 241 33.68 63.96 15.58
CA LYS A 241 34.94 64.73 15.59
C LYS A 241 35.03 65.77 14.47
N LYS A 242 34.41 65.51 13.31
CA LYS A 242 34.37 66.48 12.20
C LYS A 242 33.37 67.59 12.46
N MET A 243 32.23 67.28 13.08
CA MET A 243 31.24 68.28 13.48
C MET A 243 31.82 69.25 14.52
N ASP A 244 32.55 68.72 15.50
CA ASP A 244 33.25 69.54 16.51
C ASP A 244 34.35 70.43 15.93
N SER A 245 34.94 70.05 14.79
CA SER A 245 35.97 70.84 14.11
C SER A 245 35.44 72.03 13.29
N GLY A 246 34.12 72.29 13.33
CA GLY A 246 33.49 73.38 12.58
C GLY A 246 33.29 73.07 11.08
N PHE A 247 33.43 71.81 10.67
CA PHE A 247 33.26 71.38 9.28
C PHE A 247 31.77 71.21 8.93
N THR A 248 31.10 72.31 8.56
CA THR A 248 29.69 72.28 8.13
C THR A 248 29.60 71.95 6.65
N THR A 249 29.71 70.67 6.30
CA THR A 249 29.19 70.20 5.01
C THR A 249 27.96 69.35 5.23
N TYR A 250 27.06 69.36 4.25
CA TYR A 250 25.81 68.59 4.16
C TYR A 250 26.13 67.09 4.01
N TYR A 251 26.86 66.52 4.97
CA TYR A 251 27.28 65.12 4.98
C TYR A 251 26.35 64.33 5.90
N GLU A 252 25.33 63.72 5.30
CA GLU A 252 24.45 62.77 5.99
C GLU A 252 25.27 61.54 6.40
N PHE A 253 25.30 61.25 7.71
CA PHE A 253 25.86 59.99 8.21
C PHE A 253 25.08 58.82 7.57
N PRO A 254 25.76 57.86 6.93
CA PRO A 254 25.06 56.74 6.31
C PRO A 254 24.59 55.76 7.40
N ASN A 255 23.29 55.73 7.68
CA ASN A 255 22.67 54.82 8.67
C ASN A 255 22.59 53.34 8.21
N SER A 256 23.38 52.94 7.20
CA SER A 256 23.34 51.59 6.65
C SER A 256 24.67 51.22 5.98
N PRO A 257 25.14 49.98 6.14
CA PRO A 257 26.31 49.46 5.42
C PRO A 257 26.03 49.27 3.93
N TYR A 258 24.78 49.44 3.46
CA TYR A 258 24.39 49.34 2.07
C TYR A 258 24.25 50.72 1.41
N TYR A 259 24.52 50.81 0.10
CA TYR A 259 24.22 52.02 -0.69
C TYR A 259 22.69 52.14 -0.94
N LYS A 260 22.17 53.35 -1.24
CA LYS A 260 20.71 53.62 -1.37
C LYS A 260 20.00 52.71 -2.39
N ASN A 261 20.60 52.46 -3.56
CA ASN A 261 20.14 51.44 -4.54
C ASN A 261 20.81 50.07 -4.35
N GLY A 262 21.75 50.00 -3.41
CA GLY A 262 22.52 48.81 -3.10
C GLY A 262 21.69 47.67 -2.52
N GLN A 263 20.45 47.91 -2.06
CA GLN A 263 19.46 46.88 -1.66
C GLN A 263 18.58 46.38 -2.82
N ALA A 264 18.22 47.24 -3.78
CA ALA A 264 17.39 46.89 -4.94
C ALA A 264 18.17 46.16 -6.05
N LEU A 265 19.48 46.41 -6.13
CA LEU A 265 20.43 45.75 -7.02
C LEU A 265 21.09 44.51 -6.39
N ILE A 266 20.70 44.13 -5.16
CA ILE A 266 21.07 42.84 -4.57
C ILE A 266 20.24 41.78 -5.28
N THR A 267 20.76 41.23 -6.37
CA THR A 267 20.63 39.79 -6.55
C THR A 267 21.08 39.16 -5.24
N GLU A 268 20.24 38.33 -4.63
CA GLU A 268 20.60 37.57 -3.42
C GLU A 268 22.04 37.08 -3.55
N SER A 269 22.87 37.23 -2.51
CA SER A 269 24.28 36.80 -2.60
C SER A 269 24.34 35.42 -3.24
N LEU A 270 25.28 35.18 -4.16
CA LEU A 270 25.44 33.88 -4.81
C LEU A 270 25.51 32.74 -3.78
N THR A 271 26.03 33.01 -2.58
CA THR A 271 26.02 32.10 -1.43
C THR A 271 24.63 31.84 -0.87
N THR A 272 23.79 32.88 -0.75
CA THR A 272 22.39 32.75 -0.33
C THR A 272 21.59 31.96 -1.37
N GLN A 273 21.82 32.22 -2.66
CA GLN A 273 21.21 31.47 -3.75
C GLN A 273 21.64 30.00 -3.71
N LEU A 274 22.94 29.72 -3.56
CA LEU A 274 23.45 28.35 -3.38
C LEU A 274 22.80 27.65 -2.19
N LYS A 275 22.75 28.30 -1.03
CA LYS A 275 22.14 27.72 0.17
C LYS A 275 20.66 27.39 -0.03
N LYS A 276 19.90 28.28 -0.68
CA LYS A 276 18.50 28.02 -1.02
C LYS A 276 18.35 26.86 -2.00
N MET A 277 19.21 26.80 -3.02
CA MET A 277 19.21 25.71 -3.99
C MET A 277 19.57 24.36 -3.37
N GLU A 278 20.51 24.33 -2.43
CA GLU A 278 20.85 23.12 -1.68
C GLU A 278 19.68 22.64 -0.82
N GLN A 279 18.97 23.56 -0.17
CA GLN A 279 17.74 23.25 0.56
C GLN A 279 16.66 22.67 -0.36
N GLN A 280 16.44 23.30 -1.53
CA GLN A 280 15.49 22.81 -2.53
C GLN A 280 15.86 21.41 -3.05
N LEU A 281 17.14 21.16 -3.36
CA LEU A 281 17.62 19.84 -3.78
C LEU A 281 17.39 18.78 -2.70
N GLN A 282 17.60 19.13 -1.42
CA GLN A 282 17.32 18.22 -0.31
C GLN A 282 15.81 17.90 -0.20
N GLU A 283 14.95 18.89 -0.40
CA GLU A 283 13.49 18.71 -0.38
C GLU A 283 13.03 17.81 -1.53
N ILE A 284 13.48 18.08 -2.76
CA ILE A 284 13.17 17.26 -3.95
C ILE A 284 13.57 15.80 -3.73
N ARG A 285 14.78 15.55 -3.22
CA ARG A 285 15.26 14.19 -2.94
C ARG A 285 14.43 13.48 -1.87
N LYS A 286 14.00 14.20 -0.83
CA LYS A 286 13.10 13.66 0.20
C LYS A 286 11.74 13.29 -0.39
N GLU A 287 11.20 14.12 -1.28
CA GLU A 287 9.94 13.84 -1.97
C GLU A 287 10.04 12.64 -2.92
N GLN A 288 11.10 12.54 -3.71
CA GLN A 288 11.36 11.38 -4.58
C GLN A 288 11.42 10.07 -3.76
N GLU A 289 12.13 10.07 -2.63
CA GLU A 289 12.22 8.89 -1.76
C GLU A 289 10.86 8.54 -1.14
N LYS A 290 10.05 9.53 -0.76
CA LYS A 290 8.68 9.33 -0.28
C LYS A 290 7.79 8.72 -1.37
N ILE A 291 7.87 9.23 -2.60
CA ILE A 291 7.13 8.70 -3.76
C ILE A 291 7.57 7.27 -4.05
N LYS A 292 8.87 6.99 -4.10
CA LYS A 292 9.43 5.64 -4.31
C LYS A 292 8.93 4.65 -3.27
N ARG A 293 8.93 5.01 -1.98
CA ARG A 293 8.36 4.20 -0.90
C ARG A 293 6.86 3.98 -1.09
N THR A 294 6.13 5.01 -1.51
CA THR A 294 4.69 4.93 -1.75
C THR A 294 4.37 4.01 -2.93
N ILE A 295 5.10 4.11 -4.04
CA ILE A 295 5.00 3.21 -5.18
C ILE A 295 5.32 1.78 -4.75
N SER A 296 6.41 1.55 -4.01
CA SER A 296 6.76 0.21 -3.52
C SER A 296 5.67 -0.37 -2.61
N LYS A 297 5.12 0.44 -1.69
CA LYS A 297 4.00 0.05 -0.84
C LYS A 297 2.74 -0.25 -1.66
N LYS A 298 2.41 0.57 -2.66
CA LYS A 298 1.25 0.35 -3.54
C LYS A 298 1.43 -0.86 -4.46
N LYS A 299 2.63 -1.10 -5.01
CA LYS A 299 2.96 -2.30 -5.77
C LYS A 299 2.88 -3.55 -4.89
N LYS A 300 3.44 -3.51 -3.68
CA LYS A 300 3.30 -4.59 -2.70
C LYS A 300 1.85 -4.78 -2.27
N SER A 301 1.09 -3.72 -2.04
CA SER A 301 -0.33 -3.81 -1.70
C SER A 301 -1.20 -4.25 -2.86
N SER A 302 -0.82 -3.96 -4.11
CA SER A 302 -1.52 -4.41 -5.32
C SER A 302 -1.19 -5.88 -5.62
N VAL A 303 0.07 -6.30 -5.50
CA VAL A 303 0.48 -7.71 -5.59
C VAL A 303 -0.04 -8.51 -4.40
N LYS A 304 -0.05 -7.92 -3.20
CA LYS A 304 -0.67 -8.51 -2.01
C LYS A 304 -2.18 -8.50 -2.13
N SER A 305 -2.81 -7.50 -2.76
CA SER A 305 -4.25 -7.51 -3.05
C SER A 305 -4.61 -8.48 -4.18
N PHE A 306 -3.69 -8.73 -5.12
CA PHE A 306 -3.82 -9.75 -6.17
C PHE A 306 -3.59 -11.15 -5.60
N MET A 307 -2.59 -11.34 -4.73
CA MET A 307 -2.39 -12.55 -3.94
C MET A 307 -3.55 -12.75 -2.97
N GLU A 308 -4.03 -11.72 -2.29
CA GLU A 308 -5.26 -11.68 -1.50
C GLU A 308 -6.50 -11.80 -2.38
N ALA A 309 -6.47 -11.58 -3.70
CA ALA A 309 -7.58 -11.87 -4.62
C ALA A 309 -7.55 -13.32 -5.10
N VAL A 310 -6.34 -13.90 -5.21
CA VAL A 310 -6.04 -15.31 -5.45
C VAL A 310 -6.18 -16.14 -4.17
N GLU A 311 -6.08 -15.52 -3.00
CA GLU A 311 -6.33 -16.07 -1.67
C GLU A 311 -7.73 -15.68 -1.17
N ALA A 312 -8.37 -14.63 -1.71
CA ALA A 312 -9.83 -14.40 -1.67
C ALA A 312 -10.58 -15.25 -2.69
N ARG A 313 -9.83 -15.98 -3.53
CA ARG A 313 -10.27 -17.26 -4.10
C ARG A 313 -10.48 -18.33 -3.00
N ASN A 314 -10.02 -18.06 -1.77
CA ASN A 314 -10.27 -18.80 -0.52
C ASN A 314 -10.76 -17.88 0.63
N THR A 315 -11.46 -16.77 0.36
CA THR A 315 -12.33 -16.14 1.38
C THR A 315 -13.73 -16.64 1.14
N LEU A 316 -14.29 -17.21 2.20
CA LEU A 316 -15.47 -18.08 2.22
C LEU A 316 -16.34 -17.96 0.97
N SER A 317 -16.22 -18.95 0.07
CA SER A 317 -17.15 -19.13 -1.05
C SER A 317 -18.59 -19.21 -0.51
N ALA A 318 -19.62 -19.08 -1.36
CA ALA A 318 -20.99 -19.32 -0.87
C ALA A 318 -21.17 -20.74 -0.28
N SER A 319 -20.30 -21.69 -0.65
CA SER A 319 -20.15 -23.01 -0.02
C SER A 319 -19.62 -22.89 1.40
N ASP A 320 -18.58 -22.09 1.59
CA ASP A 320 -17.95 -21.98 2.89
C ASP A 320 -18.81 -21.14 3.85
N LEU A 321 -19.61 -20.19 3.36
CA LEU A 321 -20.65 -19.50 4.16
C LEU A 321 -21.74 -20.48 4.61
N ARG A 322 -22.16 -21.39 3.73
CA ARG A 322 -23.12 -22.46 4.09
C ARG A 322 -22.49 -23.43 5.09
N THR A 323 -21.28 -23.87 4.83
CA THR A 323 -20.49 -24.74 5.70
C THR A 323 -20.27 -24.10 7.07
N HIS A 324 -19.98 -22.80 7.12
CA HIS A 324 -19.88 -22.03 8.36
C HIS A 324 -21.20 -22.09 9.13
N GLY A 325 -22.33 -21.79 8.47
CA GLY A 325 -23.65 -21.90 9.08
C GLY A 325 -23.98 -23.31 9.60
N GLU A 326 -23.60 -24.37 8.88
CA GLU A 326 -23.79 -25.76 9.30
C GLU A 326 -22.93 -26.13 10.50
N LEU A 327 -21.65 -25.73 10.50
CA LEU A 327 -20.73 -25.96 11.63
C LEU A 327 -21.16 -25.16 12.87
N GLN A 328 -21.62 -23.92 12.69
CA GLN A 328 -22.13 -23.08 13.77
C GLN A 328 -23.36 -23.71 14.43
N GLN A 329 -24.31 -24.22 13.65
CA GLN A 329 -25.46 -24.95 14.19
C GLN A 329 -25.06 -26.21 14.95
N LYS A 330 -24.08 -26.98 14.44
CA LYS A 330 -23.55 -28.15 15.13
C LYS A 330 -22.83 -27.79 16.43
N ALA A 331 -22.05 -26.71 16.43
CA ALA A 331 -21.37 -26.20 17.61
C ALA A 331 -22.37 -25.75 18.69
N MET A 332 -23.43 -25.06 18.28
CA MET A 332 -24.48 -24.65 19.19
C MET A 332 -25.20 -25.85 19.82
N ARG A 333 -25.56 -26.85 18.99
CA ARG A 333 -26.20 -28.07 19.47
C ARG A 333 -25.29 -28.86 20.42
N TRP A 334 -24.02 -28.98 20.07
CA TRP A 334 -23.03 -29.65 20.91
C TRP A 334 -22.92 -28.99 22.29
N LEU A 335 -22.82 -27.67 22.37
CA LEU A 335 -22.79 -26.96 23.67
C LEU A 335 -24.10 -27.14 24.45
N PHE A 336 -25.24 -27.07 23.77
CA PHE A 336 -26.55 -27.26 24.39
C PHE A 336 -26.69 -28.66 25.00
N ASP A 337 -26.24 -29.70 24.29
CA ASP A 337 -26.26 -31.09 24.76
C ASP A 337 -25.34 -31.29 26.00
N GLN A 338 -24.33 -30.44 26.18
CA GLN A 338 -23.49 -30.40 27.39
C GLN A 338 -24.09 -29.56 28.55
N GLY A 339 -25.30 -29.02 28.39
CA GLY A 339 -26.00 -28.27 29.43
C GLY A 339 -25.69 -26.78 29.48
N PHE A 340 -25.17 -26.18 28.40
CA PHE A 340 -24.97 -24.74 28.27
C PHE A 340 -26.19 -24.05 27.64
N ILE A 341 -26.44 -22.80 28.04
CA ILE A 341 -27.26 -21.86 27.29
C ILE A 341 -26.39 -21.21 26.24
N VAL A 342 -26.83 -21.21 24.98
CA VAL A 342 -25.97 -20.88 23.83
C VAL A 342 -26.50 -19.69 23.05
N ILE A 343 -25.59 -18.80 22.65
CA ILE A 343 -25.86 -17.63 21.80
C ILE A 343 -24.87 -17.64 20.63
N SER A 344 -25.35 -17.30 19.44
CA SER A 344 -24.53 -17.10 18.24
C SER A 344 -24.33 -15.61 17.93
N GLU A 345 -23.20 -15.26 17.31
CA GLU A 345 -22.91 -13.91 16.79
C GLU A 345 -22.91 -12.81 17.87
N LEU A 346 -22.42 -13.10 19.08
CA LEU A 346 -22.40 -12.15 20.20
C LEU A 346 -21.24 -11.16 20.05
N VAL A 347 -21.53 -9.86 20.24
CA VAL A 347 -20.49 -8.82 20.31
C VAL A 347 -20.05 -8.62 21.76
N LEU A 348 -18.75 -8.78 22.02
CA LEU A 348 -18.12 -8.59 23.32
C LEU A 348 -17.79 -7.11 23.58
N GLU A 349 -17.45 -6.76 24.82
CA GLU A 349 -17.14 -5.38 25.23
C GLU A 349 -15.97 -4.75 24.46
N ASN A 350 -15.04 -5.59 23.96
CA ASN A 350 -13.92 -5.16 23.11
C ASN A 350 -14.33 -4.84 21.66
N GLY A 351 -15.64 -4.86 21.34
CA GLY A 351 -16.21 -4.57 20.03
C GLY A 351 -16.05 -5.69 19.00
N ARG A 352 -15.55 -6.87 19.41
CA ARG A 352 -15.37 -8.03 18.55
C ARG A 352 -16.54 -8.99 18.68
N ARG A 353 -16.78 -9.78 17.63
CA ARG A 353 -17.88 -10.74 17.57
C ARG A 353 -17.34 -12.16 17.67
N VAL A 354 -18.01 -13.00 18.45
CA VAL A 354 -17.77 -14.44 18.55
C VAL A 354 -18.89 -15.19 17.85
N ASP A 355 -18.55 -16.27 17.16
CA ASP A 355 -19.47 -17.06 16.35
C ASP A 355 -20.46 -17.82 17.24
N VAL A 356 -19.97 -18.47 18.30
CA VAL A 356 -20.77 -19.18 19.31
C VAL A 356 -20.19 -19.00 20.71
N ILE A 357 -21.06 -18.74 21.68
CA ILE A 357 -20.73 -18.67 23.09
C ILE A 357 -21.75 -19.43 23.94
N GLY A 358 -21.28 -20.18 24.93
CA GLY A 358 -22.09 -20.94 25.87
C GLY A 358 -21.84 -20.50 27.32
N TYR A 359 -22.91 -20.42 28.13
CA TYR A 359 -22.83 -20.20 29.58
C TYR A 359 -23.66 -21.26 30.32
N ASN A 360 -23.13 -21.85 31.40
CA ASN A 360 -23.85 -22.88 32.17
C ASN A 360 -24.08 -22.50 33.64
N LYS A 361 -24.81 -23.36 34.36
CA LYS A 361 -25.14 -23.20 35.79
C LYS A 361 -23.93 -23.21 36.73
N GLU A 362 -22.78 -23.70 36.28
CA GLU A 362 -21.50 -23.68 37.01
C GLU A 362 -20.73 -22.38 36.77
N SER A 363 -21.34 -21.40 36.10
CA SER A 363 -20.73 -20.15 35.67
C SER A 363 -19.55 -20.30 34.70
N ARG A 364 -19.48 -21.41 33.96
CA ARG A 364 -18.47 -21.60 32.92
C ARG A 364 -18.89 -20.94 31.62
N ILE A 365 -17.94 -20.29 30.96
CA ILE A 365 -18.08 -19.67 29.65
C ILE A 365 -17.21 -20.42 28.63
N VAL A 366 -17.84 -20.89 27.55
CA VAL A 366 -17.15 -21.53 26.43
C VAL A 366 -17.34 -20.69 25.19
N ILE A 367 -16.25 -20.40 24.47
CA ILE A 367 -16.31 -19.74 23.15
C ILE A 367 -15.89 -20.74 22.08
N ILE A 368 -16.64 -20.79 20.98
CA ILE A 368 -16.31 -21.61 19.81
C ILE A 368 -16.27 -20.72 18.58
N GLU A 369 -15.11 -20.65 17.91
CA GLU A 369 -14.99 -20.03 16.58
C GLU A 369 -15.08 -21.05 15.47
N VAL A 370 -15.95 -20.77 14.49
CA VAL A 370 -16.24 -21.64 13.37
C VAL A 370 -15.35 -21.25 12.21
N LYS A 371 -14.51 -22.20 11.77
CA LYS A 371 -13.56 -21.99 10.68
C LYS A 371 -13.88 -22.90 9.52
N ALA A 372 -14.56 -22.37 8.51
CA ALA A 372 -15.05 -23.14 7.37
C ALA A 372 -14.05 -23.23 6.20
N SER A 373 -12.93 -22.50 6.27
CA SER A 373 -11.86 -22.58 5.28
C SER A 373 -10.48 -22.47 5.92
N ARG A 374 -9.44 -22.83 5.15
CA ARG A 374 -8.05 -22.70 5.60
C ARG A 374 -7.66 -21.24 5.87
N SER A 375 -8.08 -20.31 5.02
CA SER A 375 -7.78 -18.88 5.19
C SER A 375 -8.42 -18.33 6.46
N ASP A 376 -9.66 -18.73 6.73
CA ASP A 376 -10.41 -18.38 7.94
C ASP A 376 -9.71 -18.92 9.20
N LEU A 377 -9.26 -20.18 9.18
CA LEU A 377 -8.55 -20.79 10.30
C LEU A 377 -7.16 -20.16 10.57
N LEU A 378 -6.40 -19.87 9.52
CA LEU A 378 -5.02 -19.34 9.65
C LEU A 378 -4.98 -17.82 9.84
N GLY A 379 -5.88 -17.08 9.21
CA GLY A 379 -5.95 -15.62 9.25
C GLY A 379 -6.54 -15.07 10.54
N ASP A 380 -7.17 -15.91 11.36
CA ASP A 380 -7.63 -15.50 12.68
C ASP A 380 -6.46 -15.41 13.66
N GLU A 381 -5.82 -14.24 13.69
CA GLU A 381 -4.80 -13.83 14.67
C GLU A 381 -5.43 -13.16 15.91
N LYS A 382 -6.75 -12.93 15.89
CA LYS A 382 -7.46 -12.15 16.90
C LYS A 382 -8.01 -12.99 18.04
N TRP A 383 -8.17 -14.29 17.83
CA TRP A 383 -8.70 -15.25 18.80
C TRP A 383 -8.06 -15.18 20.20
N ILE A 384 -6.77 -14.84 20.31
CA ILE A 384 -6.06 -14.71 21.60
C ILE A 384 -6.78 -13.70 22.52
N SER A 385 -7.38 -12.64 21.96
CA SER A 385 -8.12 -11.65 22.76
C SER A 385 -9.41 -12.19 23.39
N TYR A 386 -9.87 -13.37 22.97
CA TYR A 386 -11.07 -14.00 23.51
C TYR A 386 -10.76 -14.88 24.72
N LEU A 387 -9.49 -15.25 24.93
CA LEU A 387 -9.08 -16.14 26.02
C LEU A 387 -9.32 -15.52 27.40
N ASP A 388 -9.26 -14.20 27.53
CA ASP A 388 -9.60 -13.49 28.78
C ASP A 388 -11.11 -13.49 29.09
N ALA A 389 -11.94 -13.84 28.10
CA ALA A 389 -13.41 -13.78 28.17
C ALA A 389 -14.08 -15.16 28.27
N CYS A 390 -13.32 -16.26 28.33
CA CYS A 390 -13.85 -17.62 28.44
C CYS A 390 -12.98 -18.54 29.30
N ASP A 391 -13.59 -19.55 29.89
CA ASP A 391 -12.89 -20.63 30.57
C ASP A 391 -12.32 -21.65 29.57
N GLU A 392 -13.03 -21.89 28.46
CA GLU A 392 -12.59 -22.80 27.40
C GLU A 392 -12.81 -22.17 26.02
N PHE A 393 -11.84 -22.36 25.12
CA PHE A 393 -11.90 -21.87 23.75
C PHE A 393 -11.70 -23.02 22.77
N TYR A 394 -12.57 -23.12 21.76
CA TYR A 394 -12.47 -24.11 20.70
C TYR A 394 -12.49 -23.50 19.32
N PHE A 395 -11.70 -24.07 18.39
CA PHE A 395 -11.99 -23.94 16.97
C PHE A 395 -12.88 -25.09 16.52
N CYS A 396 -13.94 -24.81 15.77
CA CYS A 396 -14.79 -25.81 15.11
C CYS A 396 -14.52 -25.79 13.61
N THR A 397 -14.03 -26.87 13.03
CA THR A 397 -13.64 -26.93 11.61
C THR A 397 -13.90 -28.30 10.97
N LEU A 398 -13.57 -28.46 9.69
CA LEU A 398 -13.75 -29.71 8.95
C LEU A 398 -12.55 -30.65 9.12
N PRO A 399 -12.76 -31.99 9.09
CA PRO A 399 -11.69 -32.96 9.32
C PRO A 399 -10.48 -32.80 8.37
N TYR A 400 -10.73 -32.57 7.08
CA TYR A 400 -9.64 -32.41 6.11
C TYR A 400 -8.85 -31.10 6.31
N LEU A 401 -9.45 -30.07 6.93
CA LEU A 401 -8.74 -28.83 7.27
C LEU A 401 -7.84 -29.08 8.50
N ALA A 402 -8.33 -29.84 9.47
CA ALA A 402 -7.57 -30.23 10.65
C ALA A 402 -6.36 -31.11 10.30
N ASP A 403 -6.57 -32.21 9.58
CA ASP A 403 -5.50 -33.15 9.20
C ASP A 403 -4.34 -32.42 8.48
N TRP A 404 -4.71 -31.53 7.55
CA TRP A 404 -3.78 -30.73 6.77
C TRP A 404 -2.98 -29.72 7.62
N SER A 405 -3.62 -29.09 8.60
CA SER A 405 -2.98 -28.13 9.51
C SER A 405 -2.04 -28.80 10.54
N TYR A 406 -2.29 -30.06 10.90
CA TYR A 406 -1.41 -30.85 11.78
C TYR A 406 -0.15 -31.35 11.06
N GLU A 407 -0.26 -31.84 9.82
CA GLU A 407 0.89 -32.33 9.04
C GLU A 407 1.96 -31.25 8.81
N LYS A 408 1.55 -29.98 8.67
CA LYS A 408 2.47 -28.86 8.43
C LYS A 408 2.91 -28.08 9.66
N GLN A 409 2.48 -28.50 10.86
CA GLN A 409 2.77 -27.80 12.12
C GLN A 409 2.33 -26.31 12.15
N GLU A 410 1.37 -25.92 11.29
CA GLU A 410 0.93 -24.52 11.14
C GLU A 410 0.06 -24.02 12.31
N LEU A 411 -0.51 -24.94 13.11
CA LEU A 411 -1.25 -24.63 14.35
C LEU A 411 -0.36 -24.49 15.59
N LYS A 412 0.98 -24.58 15.46
CA LYS A 412 1.93 -24.52 16.59
C LYS A 412 1.82 -23.28 17.48
N GLY A 413 1.21 -22.19 17.01
CA GLY A 413 0.95 -20.97 17.79
C GLY A 413 -0.43 -20.89 18.44
N LYS A 414 -1.27 -21.93 18.32
CA LYS A 414 -2.66 -21.96 18.83
C LYS A 414 -2.89 -23.10 19.83
N THR A 415 -1.90 -23.41 20.66
CA THR A 415 -1.89 -24.56 21.58
C THR A 415 -2.88 -24.45 22.75
N ASP A 416 -3.34 -23.23 23.04
CA ASP A 416 -4.27 -22.95 24.14
C ASP A 416 -5.74 -23.15 23.73
N ALA A 417 -6.02 -23.35 22.44
CA ALA A 417 -7.34 -23.66 21.91
C ALA A 417 -7.56 -25.18 21.76
N GLY A 418 -8.76 -25.66 22.11
CA GLY A 418 -9.24 -26.98 21.71
C GLY A 418 -9.69 -27.02 20.25
N LEU A 419 -9.84 -28.22 19.70
CA LEU A 419 -10.33 -28.43 18.33
C LEU A 419 -11.55 -29.37 18.30
N LEU A 420 -12.65 -28.89 17.75
CA LEU A 420 -13.89 -29.62 17.52
C LEU A 420 -14.02 -30.01 16.04
N LEU A 421 -14.29 -31.29 15.78
CA LEU A 421 -14.51 -31.82 14.44
C LEU A 421 -15.84 -32.59 14.37
N PRO A 422 -16.52 -32.59 13.22
CA PRO A 422 -17.63 -33.50 12.97
C PRO A 422 -17.23 -34.97 13.16
N ALA A 423 -18.05 -35.74 13.87
CA ALA A 423 -17.86 -37.17 14.08
C ALA A 423 -17.82 -37.94 12.74
N LYS A 424 -16.99 -38.99 12.65
CA LYS A 424 -16.87 -39.82 11.43
C LYS A 424 -18.16 -40.55 11.06
N ARG A 425 -19.09 -40.72 12.01
CA ARG A 425 -20.44 -41.29 11.82
C ARG A 425 -21.42 -40.60 12.77
N GLY A 426 -22.23 -39.67 12.27
CA GLY A 426 -23.28 -38.99 13.05
C GLY A 426 -23.35 -37.49 12.78
N GLU A 427 -24.32 -36.81 13.41
CA GLU A 427 -24.48 -35.35 13.33
C GLU A 427 -23.73 -34.58 14.43
N SER A 428 -23.05 -35.28 15.35
CA SER A 428 -22.39 -34.72 16.53
C SER A 428 -20.97 -34.21 16.24
N LEU A 429 -20.47 -33.30 17.10
CA LEU A 429 -19.06 -32.91 17.15
C LEU A 429 -18.30 -33.74 18.19
N GLU A 430 -17.02 -33.98 17.92
CA GLU A 430 -16.06 -34.65 18.80
C GLU A 430 -14.86 -33.74 19.05
N ILE A 431 -14.31 -33.78 20.26
CA ILE A 431 -13.06 -33.08 20.59
C ILE A 431 -11.91 -33.88 19.98
N ALA A 432 -11.27 -33.31 18.97
CA ALA A 432 -10.14 -33.92 18.28
C ALA A 432 -8.82 -33.65 19.00
N ILE A 433 -8.66 -32.44 19.58
CA ILE A 433 -7.55 -32.06 20.45
C ILE A 433 -8.07 -31.28 21.64
N THR A 434 -7.67 -31.70 22.84
CA THR A 434 -7.73 -30.90 24.07
C THR A 434 -6.46 -30.07 24.19
N SER A 435 -6.57 -28.76 24.45
CA SER A 435 -5.40 -27.93 24.70
C SER A 435 -4.60 -28.46 25.89
N CYS A 436 -3.27 -28.43 25.82
CA CYS A 436 -2.40 -28.89 26.91
C CYS A 436 -2.55 -28.05 28.19
N ALA A 437 -3.21 -26.89 28.13
CA ALA A 437 -3.49 -26.03 29.27
C ALA A 437 -4.76 -26.41 30.05
N PHE A 438 -5.62 -27.30 29.52
CA PHE A 438 -6.93 -27.60 30.10
C PHE A 438 -7.21 -29.12 30.13
N ALA A 439 -6.40 -29.87 30.88
CA ALA A 439 -6.72 -31.25 31.22
C ALA A 439 -7.73 -31.28 32.38
N TRP A 440 -8.97 -31.70 32.14
CA TRP A 440 -9.87 -32.16 33.21
C TRP A 440 -10.19 -33.64 33.05
N ALA A 441 -10.30 -34.27 34.22
CA ALA A 441 -10.38 -35.70 34.48
C ALA A 441 -11.27 -36.49 33.51
N THR A 442 -10.75 -37.66 33.14
CA THR A 442 -11.52 -38.78 32.59
C THR A 442 -12.78 -39.05 33.42
N PRO A 443 -13.93 -39.33 32.79
CA PRO A 443 -15.06 -39.90 33.51
C PRO A 443 -14.68 -41.32 33.92
N SER A 444 -14.47 -41.52 35.23
CA SER A 444 -14.50 -42.84 35.82
C SER A 444 -15.87 -43.47 35.56
N ILE A 445 -15.81 -44.60 34.88
CA ILE A 445 -16.83 -45.64 34.77
C ILE A 445 -17.77 -45.64 35.99
N LEU A 446 -19.05 -45.40 35.74
CA LEU A 446 -20.13 -45.94 36.57
C LEU A 446 -21.13 -46.63 35.64
N ASN A 447 -20.80 -47.89 35.33
CA ASN A 447 -21.81 -48.93 35.20
C ASN A 447 -21.58 -49.87 36.40
N THR A 448 -22.70 -50.21 37.04
CA THR A 448 -22.93 -50.99 38.29
C THR A 448 -22.57 -50.33 39.61
#